data_AF-A0A7W1KAE9-F1
#
_entry.id   AF-A0A7W1KAE9-F1
#
_cell.length_a   1.000
_cell.length_b   1.000
_cell.length_c   1.000
_cell.angle_alpha   90.00
_cell.angle_beta   90.00
_cell.angle_gamma   90.00
#
_symmetry.space_group_name_H-M   'P 1'
#
loop_
_entity.id
_entity.type
_entity.pdbx_description
1 polymer ?
#
loop_
_entity_poly.entity_id
_entity_poly.type
_entity_poly.pdbx_seq_one_letter_code
_entity_poly.pdbx_strand_id
1 'polypeptide(L)'
;MFTLEQLLEASAGRVVRGAADGQGTFSGGAFDSRIAEAGTLFFALRDQRDGHDFVAAALARGCLGAVVERVPPGVADDALLIQVADVPHALRMLAQAQRAAHPIPVVGITGNAGKTTAKQAAAATLGARYRVLCPTASYNNEIGVPLTLLLLERTHQVAVLELGFYVPGEIADLCRLVRPDIGVITTVPDRPVHFSRTPSVEAIARGKAELIEALPPDGTALLNADDERVRALAPLTRARVVLFGESPDA
;
A
#
# COMPACT_ATOMS: atom_id res chain seq x y z
N MET A 1 -10.91 -6.62 -5.94
CA MET A 1 -12.37 -6.38 -6.05
C MET A 1 -13.00 -6.35 -4.67
N PHE A 2 -13.90 -5.41 -4.40
CA PHE A 2 -14.67 -5.33 -3.17
C PHE A 2 -16.10 -4.85 -3.43
N THR A 3 -17.04 -5.11 -2.52
CA THR A 3 -18.45 -4.71 -2.66
C THR A 3 -18.76 -3.43 -1.89
N LEU A 4 -19.85 -2.77 -2.25
CA LEU A 4 -20.41 -1.65 -1.48
C LEU A 4 -20.69 -2.05 -0.02
N GLU A 5 -21.21 -3.25 0.21
CA GLU A 5 -21.46 -3.77 1.57
C GLU A 5 -20.17 -3.84 2.39
N GLN A 6 -19.09 -4.42 1.84
CA GLN A 6 -17.79 -4.48 2.50
C GLN A 6 -17.24 -3.08 2.82
N LEU A 7 -17.43 -2.12 1.93
CA LEU A 7 -17.05 -0.73 2.18
C LEU A 7 -17.87 -0.12 3.32
N LEU A 8 -19.19 -0.26 3.30
CA LEU A 8 -20.06 0.32 4.34
C LEU A 8 -19.77 -0.28 5.71
N GLU A 9 -19.58 -1.60 5.78
CA GLU A 9 -19.22 -2.31 7.01
C GLU A 9 -17.85 -1.85 7.55
N ALA A 10 -16.82 -1.81 6.69
CA ALA A 10 -15.47 -1.45 7.12
C ALA A 10 -15.33 0.03 7.50
N SER A 11 -16.05 0.93 6.83
CA SER A 11 -15.90 2.38 7.00
C SER A 11 -16.91 3.03 7.94
N ALA A 12 -17.94 2.29 8.38
CA ALA A 12 -19.14 2.84 9.00
C ALA A 12 -19.78 3.99 8.18
N GLY A 13 -19.60 3.92 6.85
CA GLY A 13 -20.14 4.88 5.90
C GLY A 13 -21.63 4.69 5.63
N ARG A 14 -22.23 5.64 4.93
CA ARG A 14 -23.60 5.54 4.43
C ARG A 14 -23.71 6.06 3.01
N VAL A 15 -24.59 5.46 2.23
CA VAL A 15 -24.95 5.99 0.91
C VAL A 15 -25.80 7.24 1.11
N VAL A 16 -25.40 8.36 0.51
CA VAL A 16 -26.12 9.65 0.60
C VAL A 16 -26.68 10.13 -0.74
N ARG A 17 -26.19 9.58 -1.86
CA ARG A 17 -26.72 9.75 -3.22
C ARG A 17 -26.51 8.47 -4.04
N GLY A 18 -27.33 8.29 -5.08
CA GLY A 18 -27.37 7.07 -5.89
C GLY A 18 -28.15 5.92 -5.23
N ALA A 19 -28.65 4.98 -6.04
CA ALA A 19 -29.30 3.78 -5.54
C ALA A 19 -28.26 2.78 -5.02
N ALA A 20 -28.56 2.16 -3.88
CA ALA A 20 -27.82 1.01 -3.34
C ALA A 20 -28.39 -0.29 -3.94
N ASP A 21 -28.59 -0.36 -5.25
CA ASP A 21 -29.12 -1.55 -5.93
C ASP A 21 -28.05 -2.66 -6.06
N GLY A 22 -27.44 -2.99 -4.91
CA GLY A 22 -27.07 -4.36 -4.54
C GLY A 22 -25.95 -5.05 -5.30
N GLN A 23 -25.35 -4.46 -6.33
CA GLN A 23 -24.32 -5.13 -7.14
C GLN A 23 -23.08 -4.28 -7.42
N GLY A 24 -22.89 -3.18 -6.68
CA GLY A 24 -21.70 -2.31 -6.79
C GLY A 24 -20.43 -3.03 -6.36
N THR A 25 -19.86 -3.83 -7.27
CA THR A 25 -18.52 -4.39 -7.14
C THR A 25 -17.55 -3.42 -7.76
N PHE A 26 -16.50 -3.07 -7.03
CA PHE A 26 -15.47 -2.14 -7.46
C PHE A 26 -14.20 -2.93 -7.77
N SER A 27 -13.58 -2.66 -8.91
CA SER A 27 -12.32 -3.28 -9.34
C SER A 27 -11.14 -2.81 -8.48
N GLY A 28 -11.22 -1.60 -7.92
CA GLY A 28 -10.20 -0.98 -7.09
C GLY A 28 -10.60 0.41 -6.62
N GLY A 29 -9.62 1.20 -6.20
CA GLY A 29 -9.81 2.58 -5.79
C GLY A 29 -8.87 3.54 -6.54
N ALA A 30 -9.30 4.78 -6.69
CA ALA A 30 -8.49 5.88 -7.20
C ALA A 30 -8.58 7.08 -6.25
N PHE A 31 -7.50 7.84 -6.11
CA PHE A 31 -7.47 9.09 -5.34
C PHE A 31 -7.07 10.31 -6.19
N ASP A 32 -6.58 10.06 -7.40
CA ASP A 32 -6.28 11.09 -8.40
C ASP A 32 -7.22 10.91 -9.59
N SER A 33 -8.08 11.91 -9.80
CA SER A 33 -9.08 11.87 -10.86
C SER A 33 -8.46 11.77 -12.24
N ARG A 34 -7.19 12.15 -12.46
CA ARG A 34 -6.54 12.07 -13.77
C ARG A 34 -6.29 10.64 -14.23
N ILE A 35 -6.12 9.73 -13.28
CA ILE A 35 -5.83 8.30 -13.50
C ILE A 35 -6.97 7.40 -13.01
N ALA A 36 -8.15 7.98 -12.75
CA ALA A 36 -9.36 7.23 -12.45
C ALA A 36 -9.72 6.31 -13.63
N GLU A 37 -10.09 5.07 -13.32
CA GLU A 37 -10.43 4.04 -14.30
C GLU A 37 -11.87 3.56 -14.12
N ALA A 38 -12.46 3.07 -15.21
CA ALA A 38 -13.79 2.50 -15.19
C ALA A 38 -13.89 1.34 -14.17
N GLY A 39 -14.97 1.30 -13.40
CA GLY A 39 -15.19 0.24 -12.41
C GLY A 39 -14.56 0.50 -11.04
N THR A 40 -13.77 1.57 -10.89
CA THR A 40 -13.15 1.93 -9.60
C THR A 40 -14.02 2.86 -8.76
N LEU A 41 -13.68 2.98 -7.48
CA LEU A 41 -14.28 3.96 -6.56
C LEU A 41 -13.29 5.11 -6.31
N PHE A 42 -13.78 6.35 -6.37
CA PHE A 42 -12.94 7.52 -6.09
C PHE A 42 -12.90 7.85 -4.59
N PHE A 43 -11.72 7.93 -3.98
CA PHE A 43 -11.52 8.35 -2.59
C PHE A 43 -11.13 9.82 -2.56
N ALA A 44 -12.02 10.68 -2.08
CA ALA A 44 -11.81 12.13 -2.02
C ALA A 44 -10.88 12.55 -0.87
N LEU A 45 -9.61 12.17 -0.96
CA LEU A 45 -8.57 12.49 0.02
C LEU A 45 -8.21 13.98 -0.02
N ARG A 46 -7.88 14.56 1.13
CA ARG A 46 -7.34 15.92 1.24
C ARG A 46 -5.82 15.86 1.28
N ASP A 47 -5.18 16.51 0.31
CA ASP A 47 -3.72 16.72 0.29
C ASP A 47 -3.47 18.19 -0.08
N GLN A 48 -2.59 18.49 -1.04
CA GLN A 48 -2.37 19.86 -1.54
C GLN A 48 -3.65 20.53 -2.07
N ARG A 49 -4.60 19.72 -2.55
CA ARG A 49 -5.95 20.13 -2.94
C ARG A 49 -6.96 19.21 -2.29
N ASP A 50 -8.18 19.71 -2.15
CA ASP A 50 -9.28 18.91 -1.62
C ASP A 50 -9.79 17.95 -2.72
N GLY A 51 -9.67 16.64 -2.48
CA GLY A 51 -10.17 15.60 -3.38
C GLY A 51 -11.64 15.73 -3.73
N HIS A 52 -12.44 16.36 -2.86
CA HIS A 52 -13.87 16.58 -3.08
C HIS A 52 -14.15 17.43 -4.32
N ASP A 53 -13.25 18.34 -4.67
CA ASP A 53 -13.36 19.21 -5.84
C ASP A 53 -13.21 18.41 -7.16
N PHE A 54 -12.71 17.18 -7.09
CA PHE A 54 -12.44 16.33 -8.26
C PHE A 54 -13.42 15.16 -8.42
N VAL A 55 -14.43 15.05 -7.56
CA VAL A 55 -15.40 13.95 -7.61
C VAL A 55 -16.13 13.92 -8.95
N ALA A 56 -16.64 15.07 -9.43
CA ALA A 56 -17.32 15.14 -10.72
C ALA A 56 -16.41 14.71 -11.88
N ALA A 57 -15.13 15.09 -11.84
CA ALA A 57 -14.15 14.70 -12.85
C ALA A 57 -13.82 13.20 -12.81
N ALA A 58 -13.74 12.60 -11.62
CA ALA A 58 -13.50 11.16 -11.47
C ALA A 58 -14.69 10.34 -12.00
N LEU A 59 -15.93 10.74 -11.66
CA LEU A 59 -17.15 10.12 -12.19
C LEU A 59 -17.23 10.21 -13.71
N ALA A 60 -16.90 11.38 -14.29
CA ALA A 60 -16.88 11.57 -15.74
C ALA A 60 -15.85 10.67 -16.47
N ARG A 61 -14.88 10.09 -15.74
CA ARG A 61 -13.89 9.14 -16.27
C ARG A 61 -14.23 7.67 -16.00
N GLY A 62 -15.40 7.41 -15.41
CA GLY A 62 -15.93 6.05 -15.25
C GLY A 62 -15.83 5.48 -13.84
N CYS A 63 -15.43 6.27 -12.83
CA CYS A 63 -15.61 5.84 -11.45
C CYS A 63 -17.09 5.55 -11.19
N LEU A 64 -17.38 4.42 -10.54
CA LEU A 64 -18.75 4.00 -10.25
C LEU A 64 -19.37 4.77 -9.08
N GLY A 65 -18.55 5.50 -8.32
CA GLY A 65 -18.97 6.32 -7.20
C GLY A 65 -17.78 7.01 -6.53
N ALA A 66 -18.06 7.71 -5.44
CA ALA A 66 -17.03 8.33 -4.61
C ALA A 66 -17.27 8.17 -3.11
N VAL A 67 -16.17 7.97 -2.36
CA VAL A 67 -16.12 8.07 -0.90
C VAL A 67 -15.75 9.50 -0.53
N VAL A 68 -16.61 10.14 0.25
CA VAL A 68 -16.52 11.56 0.59
C VAL A 68 -16.80 11.80 2.06
N GLU A 69 -16.26 12.87 2.62
CA GLU A 69 -16.62 13.38 3.95
C GLU A 69 -17.86 14.29 3.90
N ARG A 70 -18.06 14.95 2.76
CA ARG A 70 -19.21 15.83 2.50
C ARG A 70 -19.71 15.65 1.09
N VAL A 71 -20.99 15.98 0.88
CA VAL A 71 -21.59 16.01 -0.45
C VAL A 71 -21.00 17.20 -1.23
N PRO A 72 -20.18 16.99 -2.28
CA PRO A 72 -19.60 18.10 -3.04
C PRO A 72 -20.64 18.71 -4.00
N PRO A 73 -20.54 20.02 -4.30
CA PRO A 73 -21.37 20.66 -5.32
C PRO A 73 -21.00 20.17 -6.73
N GLY A 74 -21.91 20.31 -7.69
CA GLY A 74 -21.64 20.01 -9.11
C GLY A 74 -21.55 18.52 -9.46
N VAL A 75 -21.94 17.63 -8.54
CA VAL A 75 -22.08 16.20 -8.78
C VAL A 75 -23.56 15.87 -9.00
N ALA A 76 -23.84 15.04 -10.02
CA ALA A 76 -25.19 14.62 -10.37
C ALA A 76 -25.90 13.89 -9.23
N ASP A 77 -27.22 14.01 -9.15
CA ASP A 77 -28.02 13.49 -8.02
C ASP A 77 -28.14 11.97 -8.00
N ASP A 78 -27.97 11.33 -9.16
CA ASP A 78 -27.95 9.87 -9.34
C ASP A 78 -26.57 9.26 -9.11
N ALA A 79 -25.51 10.07 -8.96
CA ALA A 79 -24.16 9.58 -8.69
C ALA A 79 -24.07 8.90 -7.31
N LEU A 80 -23.45 7.72 -7.27
CA LEU A 80 -23.21 7.00 -6.01
C LEU A 80 -22.20 7.75 -5.14
N LEU A 81 -22.65 8.27 -4.00
CA LEU A 81 -21.80 8.89 -2.99
C LEU A 81 -21.92 8.15 -1.67
N ILE A 82 -20.77 7.69 -1.17
CA ILE A 82 -20.64 7.08 0.16
C ILE A 82 -20.03 8.12 1.09
N GLN A 83 -20.83 8.61 2.04
CA GLN A 83 -20.36 9.54 3.05
C GLN A 83 -19.74 8.79 4.24
N VAL A 84 -18.52 9.18 4.62
CA VAL A 84 -17.78 8.68 5.78
C VAL A 84 -17.35 9.85 6.67
N ALA A 85 -16.90 9.58 7.90
CA ALA A 85 -16.38 10.62 8.78
C ALA A 85 -14.97 11.09 8.40
N ASP A 86 -14.15 10.18 7.86
CA ASP A 86 -12.75 10.41 7.49
C ASP A 86 -12.39 9.48 6.31
N VAL A 87 -12.06 10.05 5.14
CA VAL A 87 -11.77 9.26 3.93
C VAL A 87 -10.50 8.40 4.07
N PRO A 88 -9.35 8.93 4.53
CA PRO A 88 -8.15 8.12 4.79
C PRO A 88 -8.41 6.91 5.69
N HIS A 89 -9.15 7.09 6.78
CA HIS A 89 -9.51 6.04 7.72
C HIS A 89 -10.39 4.99 7.06
N ALA A 90 -11.43 5.40 6.32
CA ALA A 90 -12.30 4.50 5.59
C ALA A 90 -11.51 3.64 4.58
N LEU A 91 -10.58 4.24 3.83
CA LEU A 91 -9.69 3.54 2.91
C LEU A 91 -8.82 2.51 3.66
N ARG A 92 -8.23 2.89 4.80
CA ARG A 92 -7.41 2.01 5.61
C ARG A 92 -8.21 0.82 6.16
N MET A 93 -9.40 1.05 6.70
CA MET A 93 -10.25 -0.02 7.26
C MET A 93 -10.69 -1.00 6.17
N LEU A 94 -11.08 -0.52 5.00
CA LEU A 94 -11.42 -1.38 3.87
C LEU A 94 -10.21 -2.21 3.41
N ALA A 95 -9.02 -1.61 3.33
CA ALA A 95 -7.79 -2.33 2.98
C ALA A 95 -7.42 -3.40 4.02
N GLN A 96 -7.65 -3.13 5.32
CA GLN A 96 -7.48 -4.12 6.38
C GLN A 96 -8.44 -5.30 6.19
N ALA A 97 -9.72 -5.03 5.90
CA ALA A 97 -10.71 -6.07 5.63
C ALA A 97 -10.31 -6.91 4.40
N GLN A 98 -9.86 -6.27 3.32
CA GLN A 98 -9.36 -6.97 2.12
C GLN A 98 -8.15 -7.85 2.43
N ARG A 99 -7.18 -7.35 3.18
CA ARG A 99 -5.99 -8.13 3.58
C ARG A 99 -6.35 -9.28 4.54
N ALA A 100 -7.35 -9.10 5.41
CA ALA A 100 -7.84 -10.17 6.29
C ALA A 100 -8.54 -11.28 5.49
N ALA A 101 -9.33 -10.91 4.48
CA ALA A 101 -10.03 -11.85 3.61
C ALA A 101 -9.10 -12.63 2.64
N HIS A 102 -7.88 -12.15 2.43
CA HIS A 102 -6.90 -12.78 1.52
C HIS A 102 -5.59 -13.07 2.27
N PRO A 103 -5.50 -14.17 3.05
CA PRO A 103 -4.30 -14.55 3.81
C PRO A 103 -3.21 -15.16 2.92
N ILE A 104 -2.83 -14.47 1.85
CA ILE A 104 -1.72 -14.86 0.97
C ILE A 104 -0.38 -14.38 1.53
N PRO A 105 0.74 -15.04 1.17
CA PRO A 105 2.08 -14.56 1.48
C PRO A 105 2.37 -13.17 0.91
N VAL A 106 3.14 -12.37 1.63
CA VAL A 106 3.49 -11.00 1.26
C VAL A 106 5.02 -10.80 1.35
N VAL A 107 5.58 -10.30 0.26
CA VAL A 107 6.96 -9.79 0.18
C VAL A 107 6.93 -8.28 0.32
N GLY A 108 7.43 -7.75 1.43
CA GLY A 108 7.68 -6.33 1.64
C GLY A 108 9.09 -5.96 1.20
N ILE A 109 9.25 -4.85 0.47
CA ILE A 109 10.54 -4.38 -0.03
C ILE A 109 10.75 -2.92 0.34
N THR A 110 11.87 -2.61 0.99
CA THR A 110 12.29 -1.25 1.27
C THR A 110 13.77 -1.02 0.91
N GLY A 111 14.20 0.23 1.04
CA GLY A 111 15.54 0.68 0.68
C GLY A 111 15.59 2.12 0.20
N ASN A 112 16.78 2.66 0.01
CA ASN A 112 16.95 3.99 -0.55
C ASN A 112 16.80 3.96 -2.07
N ALA A 113 17.58 3.09 -2.71
CA ALA A 113 17.57 2.85 -4.15
C ALA A 113 17.24 1.39 -4.46
N GLY A 114 16.76 1.10 -5.67
CA GLY A 114 16.54 -0.26 -6.17
C GLY A 114 15.22 -0.92 -5.73
N LYS A 115 14.43 -0.30 -4.85
CA LYS A 115 13.12 -0.82 -4.38
C LYS A 115 12.20 -1.24 -5.52
N THR A 116 11.90 -0.32 -6.44
CA THR A 116 10.94 -0.59 -7.53
C THR A 116 11.47 -1.65 -8.49
N THR A 117 12.77 -1.65 -8.79
CA THR A 117 13.41 -2.68 -9.62
C THR A 117 13.35 -4.04 -8.94
N ALA A 118 13.69 -4.13 -7.65
CA ALA A 118 13.63 -5.36 -6.88
C ALA A 118 12.19 -5.88 -6.78
N LYS A 119 11.20 -5.00 -6.58
CA LYS A 119 9.77 -5.33 -6.61
C LYS A 119 9.38 -5.96 -7.95
N GLN A 120 9.72 -5.33 -9.06
CA GLN A 120 9.37 -5.85 -10.39
C GLN A 120 10.10 -7.17 -10.71
N ALA A 121 11.38 -7.29 -10.33
CA ALA A 121 12.14 -8.52 -10.52
C ALA A 121 11.58 -9.69 -9.69
N ALA A 122 11.23 -9.45 -8.42
CA ALA A 122 10.59 -10.43 -7.55
C ALA A 122 9.22 -10.85 -8.10
N ALA A 123 8.40 -9.87 -8.53
CA ALA A 123 7.10 -10.13 -9.12
C ALA A 123 7.19 -10.94 -10.42
N ALA A 124 8.14 -10.61 -11.31
CA ALA A 124 8.36 -11.36 -12.55
C ALA A 124 8.80 -12.80 -12.27
N THR A 125 9.72 -13.00 -11.32
CA THR A 125 10.21 -14.33 -10.94
C THR A 125 9.10 -15.18 -10.32
N LEU A 126 8.37 -14.63 -9.36
CA LEU A 126 7.22 -15.31 -8.74
C LEU A 126 6.10 -15.55 -9.74
N GLY A 127 5.91 -14.63 -10.69
CA GLY A 127 4.94 -14.69 -11.78
C GLY A 127 5.12 -15.88 -12.72
N ALA A 128 6.30 -16.50 -12.75
CA ALA A 128 6.53 -17.73 -13.50
C ALA A 128 5.71 -18.93 -12.98
N ARG A 129 5.24 -18.86 -11.72
CA ARG A 129 4.49 -19.94 -11.06
C ARG A 129 3.21 -19.49 -10.37
N TYR A 130 3.19 -18.27 -9.83
CA TYR A 130 2.12 -17.77 -8.98
C TYR A 130 1.43 -16.58 -9.62
N ARG A 131 0.14 -16.37 -9.32
CA ARG A 131 -0.51 -15.10 -9.65
C ARG A 131 -0.15 -14.04 -8.61
N VAL A 132 0.62 -13.05 -9.04
CA VAL A 132 1.23 -12.04 -8.17
C VAL A 132 0.43 -10.74 -8.18
N LEU A 133 0.09 -10.23 -7.00
CA LEU A 133 -0.32 -8.83 -6.85
C LEU A 133 0.93 -7.96 -6.77
N CYS A 134 1.17 -7.13 -7.78
CA CYS A 134 2.26 -6.16 -7.78
C CYS A 134 1.84 -4.92 -8.60
N PRO A 135 1.53 -3.78 -7.96
CA PRO A 135 1.15 -2.58 -8.68
C PRO A 135 2.33 -2.06 -9.51
N THR A 136 2.07 -1.53 -10.70
CA THR A 136 3.10 -0.92 -11.56
C THR A 136 3.60 0.40 -10.98
N ALA A 137 2.69 1.22 -10.47
CA ALA A 137 3.00 2.48 -9.80
C ALA A 137 3.80 2.30 -8.50
N SER A 138 4.52 3.36 -8.10
CA SER A 138 5.23 3.43 -6.83
C SER A 138 4.27 3.78 -5.68
N TYR A 139 3.34 2.87 -5.39
CA TYR A 139 2.40 2.98 -4.28
C TYR A 139 2.99 2.34 -3.03
N ASN A 140 3.73 3.15 -2.26
CA ASN A 140 4.54 2.67 -1.15
C ASN A 140 4.24 3.36 0.20
N ASN A 141 3.20 4.20 0.25
CA ASN A 141 2.86 5.00 1.42
C ASN A 141 1.48 4.62 1.99
N GLU A 142 1.02 5.38 2.98
CA GLU A 142 -0.23 5.22 3.73
C GLU A 142 -1.50 5.34 2.87
N ILE A 143 -1.40 5.83 1.63
CA ILE A 143 -2.50 5.88 0.66
C ILE A 143 -2.34 4.77 -0.38
N GLY A 144 -1.16 4.67 -0.99
CA GLY A 144 -0.89 3.76 -2.09
C GLY A 144 -0.96 2.28 -1.69
N VAL A 145 -0.45 1.93 -0.51
CA VAL A 145 -0.50 0.54 -0.04
C VAL A 145 -1.95 0.09 0.19
N PRO A 146 -2.82 0.84 0.91
CA PRO A 146 -4.25 0.51 0.96
C PRO A 146 -4.92 0.34 -0.40
N LEU A 147 -4.68 1.26 -1.36
CA LEU A 147 -5.26 1.17 -2.70
C LEU A 147 -4.81 -0.09 -3.43
N THR A 148 -3.55 -0.48 -3.27
CA THR A 148 -3.02 -1.73 -3.83
C THR A 148 -3.74 -2.94 -3.25
N LEU A 149 -4.05 -2.95 -1.95
CA LEU A 149 -4.78 -4.06 -1.32
C LEU A 149 -6.23 -4.17 -1.81
N LEU A 150 -6.85 -3.09 -2.31
CA LEU A 150 -8.18 -3.17 -2.93
C LEU A 150 -8.20 -3.94 -4.26
N LEU A 151 -7.03 -4.08 -4.89
CA LEU A 151 -6.83 -4.89 -6.10
C LEU A 151 -6.69 -6.39 -5.80
N LEU A 152 -6.72 -6.81 -4.53
CA LEU A 152 -6.70 -8.22 -4.18
C LEU A 152 -7.90 -8.95 -4.82
N GLU A 153 -7.62 -10.18 -5.22
CA GLU A 153 -8.58 -11.09 -5.84
C GLU A 153 -8.29 -12.47 -5.30
N ARG A 154 -9.32 -13.34 -5.26
CA ARG A 154 -9.19 -14.72 -4.77
C ARG A 154 -8.15 -15.55 -5.50
N THR A 155 -7.84 -15.16 -6.74
CA THR A 155 -6.87 -15.85 -7.59
C THR A 155 -5.43 -15.45 -7.30
N HIS A 156 -5.18 -14.33 -6.61
CA HIS A 156 -3.83 -13.95 -6.19
C HIS A 156 -3.30 -14.97 -5.18
N GLN A 157 -2.02 -15.29 -5.30
CA GLN A 157 -1.34 -16.29 -4.48
C GLN A 157 -0.17 -15.70 -3.70
N VAL A 158 0.33 -14.53 -4.10
CA VAL A 158 1.38 -13.79 -3.41
C VAL A 158 1.24 -12.29 -3.73
N ALA A 159 1.61 -11.42 -2.80
CA ALA A 159 1.74 -9.99 -3.06
C ALA A 159 3.20 -9.53 -2.90
N VAL A 160 3.64 -8.63 -3.77
CA VAL A 160 4.96 -7.99 -3.69
C VAL A 160 4.74 -6.48 -3.60
N LEU A 161 5.07 -5.92 -2.43
CA LEU A 161 4.73 -4.54 -2.07
C LEU A 161 6.00 -3.76 -1.73
N GLU A 162 6.09 -2.55 -2.27
CA GLU A 162 7.11 -1.59 -1.85
C GLU A 162 6.61 -0.85 -0.61
N LEU A 163 7.45 -0.74 0.43
CA LEU A 163 7.14 -0.04 1.67
C LEU A 163 8.09 1.14 1.83
N GLY A 164 7.51 2.33 1.69
CA GLY A 164 8.16 3.62 1.72
C GLY A 164 8.40 4.11 3.15
N PHE A 165 9.32 5.05 3.27
CA PHE A 165 9.75 5.65 4.52
C PHE A 165 10.12 7.11 4.29
N TYR A 166 9.49 8.01 5.02
CA TYR A 166 9.85 9.41 5.15
C TYR A 166 10.15 9.80 6.60
N VAL A 167 9.46 9.19 7.57
CA VAL A 167 9.71 9.38 9.01
C VAL A 167 9.64 8.05 9.78
N PRO A 168 10.34 7.93 10.94
CA PRO A 168 10.23 6.79 11.84
C PRO A 168 8.78 6.39 12.15
N GLY A 169 8.50 5.09 12.10
CA GLY A 169 7.20 4.47 12.41
C GLY A 169 6.30 4.21 11.20
N GLU A 170 6.58 4.78 10.03
CA GLU A 170 5.74 4.59 8.84
C GLU A 170 5.81 3.17 8.30
N ILE A 171 7.02 2.58 8.19
CA ILE A 171 7.15 1.20 7.72
C ILE A 171 6.50 0.25 8.72
N ALA A 172 6.68 0.48 10.03
CA ALA A 172 6.00 -0.29 11.06
C ALA A 172 4.47 -0.21 10.92
N ASP A 173 3.92 0.97 10.62
CA ASP A 173 2.49 1.13 10.40
C ASP A 173 1.97 0.41 9.14
N LEU A 174 2.73 0.47 8.05
CA LEU A 174 2.44 -0.28 6.84
C LEU A 174 2.55 -1.78 7.07
N CYS A 175 3.52 -2.24 7.85
CA CYS A 175 3.69 -3.66 8.21
C CYS A 175 2.52 -4.18 9.05
N ARG A 176 1.95 -3.38 9.96
CA ARG A 176 0.71 -3.74 10.67
C ARG A 176 -0.45 -3.99 9.72
N LEU A 177 -0.52 -3.25 8.61
CA LEU A 177 -1.53 -3.44 7.57
C LEU A 177 -1.23 -4.66 6.69
N VAL A 178 -0.04 -4.71 6.08
CA VAL A 178 0.27 -5.72 5.04
C VAL A 178 0.66 -7.07 5.61
N ARG A 179 1.20 -7.13 6.83
CA ARG A 179 1.67 -8.35 7.52
C ARG A 179 2.61 -9.17 6.62
N PRO A 180 3.85 -8.71 6.41
CA PRO A 180 4.81 -9.35 5.51
C PRO A 180 5.35 -10.65 6.09
N ASP A 181 5.56 -11.65 5.24
CA ASP A 181 6.23 -12.92 5.57
C ASP A 181 7.71 -12.87 5.17
N ILE A 182 8.01 -12.08 4.15
CA ILE A 182 9.36 -11.86 3.63
C ILE A 182 9.63 -10.35 3.58
N GLY A 183 10.77 -9.92 4.11
CA GLY A 183 11.22 -8.53 4.09
C GLY A 183 12.54 -8.39 3.36
N VAL A 184 12.61 -7.50 2.37
CA VAL A 184 13.84 -7.20 1.62
C VAL A 184 14.30 -5.78 1.91
N ILE A 185 15.54 -5.62 2.35
CA ILE A 185 16.19 -4.31 2.49
C ILE A 185 17.31 -4.22 1.46
N THR A 186 17.14 -3.32 0.49
CA THR A 186 18.07 -3.17 -0.64
C THR A 186 19.29 -2.32 -0.28
N THR A 187 19.09 -1.07 0.14
CA THR A 187 20.19 -0.14 0.49
C THR A 187 19.78 0.87 1.55
N VAL A 188 20.76 1.40 2.28
CA VAL A 188 20.70 2.59 3.14
C VAL A 188 21.59 3.66 2.50
N PRO A 189 21.19 4.95 2.48
CA PRO A 189 22.04 5.96 1.86
C PRO A 189 23.33 6.16 2.68
N ASP A 190 24.38 6.61 2.00
CA ASP A 190 25.66 6.97 2.63
C ASP A 190 25.61 8.30 3.39
N ARG A 191 24.62 9.15 3.07
CA ARG A 191 24.37 10.45 3.68
C ARG A 191 22.90 10.62 4.04
N PRO A 192 22.56 11.50 5.01
CA PRO A 192 21.16 11.81 5.29
C PRO A 192 20.48 12.33 4.02
N VAL A 193 19.37 11.69 3.65
CA VAL A 193 18.46 12.18 2.60
C VAL A 193 17.21 12.74 3.28
N HIS A 194 16.61 13.78 2.69
CA HIS A 194 15.46 14.48 3.28
C HIS A 194 15.73 15.09 4.67
N PHE A 195 16.75 15.96 4.77
CA PHE A 195 17.18 16.66 6.00
C PHE A 195 16.07 17.29 6.84
N SER A 196 14.97 17.72 6.22
CA SER A 196 13.83 18.32 6.93
C SER A 196 12.99 17.30 7.72
N ARG A 197 13.17 15.99 7.50
CA ARG A 197 12.29 14.93 8.03
C ARG A 197 13.02 13.76 8.67
N THR A 198 14.27 13.45 8.26
CA THR A 198 15.07 12.39 8.90
C THR A 198 16.43 12.92 9.38
N PRO A 199 16.77 12.76 10.68
CA PRO A 199 17.89 13.48 11.28
C PRO A 199 19.26 12.88 10.97
N SER A 200 19.36 11.58 10.60
CA SER A 200 20.65 10.93 10.34
C SER A 200 20.52 9.66 9.48
N VAL A 201 21.66 9.14 9.01
CA VAL A 201 21.74 7.85 8.28
C VAL A 201 21.30 6.70 9.18
N GLU A 202 21.66 6.73 10.46
CA GLU A 202 21.27 5.74 11.45
C GLU A 202 19.75 5.73 11.65
N ALA A 203 19.11 6.91 11.67
CA ALA A 203 17.65 7.00 11.74
C ALA A 203 16.98 6.41 10.49
N ILE A 204 17.58 6.60 9.31
CA ILE A 204 17.09 5.98 8.06
C ILE A 204 17.25 4.46 8.11
N ALA A 205 18.42 3.96 8.55
CA ALA A 205 18.69 2.53 8.69
C ALA A 205 17.71 1.89 9.69
N ARG A 206 17.49 2.54 10.84
CA ARG A 206 16.53 2.11 11.85
C ARG A 206 15.10 2.08 11.32
N GLY A 207 14.69 3.12 10.60
CA GLY A 207 13.38 3.18 9.96
C GLY A 207 13.15 2.04 8.96
N LYS A 208 14.17 1.70 8.16
CA LYS A 208 14.10 0.55 7.24
C LYS A 208 14.05 -0.79 7.98
N ALA A 209 14.71 -0.90 9.13
CA ALA A 209 14.71 -2.10 9.94
C ALA A 209 13.30 -2.46 10.45
N GLU A 210 12.39 -1.50 10.56
CA GLU A 210 10.99 -1.73 10.96
C GLU A 210 10.31 -2.84 10.12
N LEU A 211 10.71 -3.00 8.86
CA LEU A 211 10.22 -4.08 8.00
C LEU A 211 10.62 -5.45 8.53
N ILE A 212 11.91 -5.66 8.81
CA ILE A 212 12.41 -6.97 9.26
C ILE A 212 12.05 -7.26 10.72
N GLU A 213 11.86 -6.22 11.53
CA GLU A 213 11.37 -6.33 12.91
C GLU A 213 9.91 -6.80 12.97
N ALA A 214 9.11 -6.43 11.96
CA ALA A 214 7.70 -6.81 11.86
C ALA A 214 7.48 -8.22 11.31
N LEU A 215 8.53 -8.89 10.81
CA LEU A 215 8.42 -10.25 10.27
C LEU A 215 8.08 -11.24 11.39
N PRO A 216 7.28 -12.28 11.09
CA PRO A 216 7.04 -13.35 12.03
C PRO A 216 8.32 -14.18 12.24
N PRO A 217 8.44 -14.94 13.35
CA PRO A 217 9.65 -15.73 13.65
C PRO A 217 10.01 -16.77 12.57
N ASP A 218 9.02 -17.29 11.84
CA ASP A 218 9.16 -18.21 10.71
C ASP A 218 9.30 -17.48 9.36
N GLY A 219 9.32 -16.15 9.35
CA GLY A 219 9.54 -15.32 8.19
C GLY A 219 11.00 -15.31 7.71
N THR A 220 11.28 -14.54 6.66
CA THR A 220 12.64 -14.41 6.10
C THR A 220 12.99 -12.94 5.81
N ALA A 221 14.14 -12.51 6.32
CA ALA A 221 14.75 -11.21 6.01
C ALA A 221 15.86 -11.39 4.98
N LEU A 222 15.72 -10.75 3.82
CA LEU A 222 16.76 -10.66 2.79
C LEU A 222 17.48 -9.32 2.92
N LEU A 223 18.77 -9.37 3.23
CA LEU A 223 19.58 -8.20 3.54
C LEU A 223 20.76 -8.10 2.56
N ASN A 224 20.95 -6.92 1.99
CA ASN A 224 22.10 -6.66 1.12
C ASN A 224 23.40 -6.73 1.93
N ALA A 225 24.24 -7.70 1.60
CA ALA A 225 25.53 -7.98 2.21
C ALA A 225 26.58 -6.91 1.87
N ASP A 226 26.44 -6.24 0.73
CA ASP A 226 27.37 -5.24 0.20
C ASP A 226 27.18 -3.86 0.84
N ASP A 227 26.06 -3.66 1.55
CA ASP A 227 25.80 -2.46 2.35
C ASP A 227 25.98 -2.81 3.83
N GLU A 228 27.12 -2.41 4.41
CA GLU A 228 27.47 -2.66 5.81
C GLU A 228 26.36 -2.22 6.80
N ARG A 229 25.62 -1.15 6.46
CA ARG A 229 24.55 -0.61 7.32
C ARG A 229 23.32 -1.50 7.28
N VAL A 230 23.01 -2.08 6.11
CA VAL A 230 21.92 -3.06 5.96
C VAL A 230 22.29 -4.38 6.63
N ARG A 231 23.52 -4.85 6.40
CA ARG A 231 24.07 -6.05 7.05
C ARG A 231 24.01 -5.94 8.57
N ALA A 232 24.34 -4.78 9.13
CA ALA A 232 24.29 -4.52 10.58
C ALA A 232 22.87 -4.61 11.18
N LEU A 233 21.81 -4.63 10.35
CA LEU A 233 20.43 -4.79 10.83
C LEU A 233 20.05 -6.25 11.13
N ALA A 234 20.86 -7.23 10.70
CA ALA A 234 20.55 -8.65 10.89
C ALA A 234 20.15 -9.05 12.31
N PRO A 235 20.78 -8.55 13.40
CA PRO A 235 20.39 -8.88 14.78
C PRO A 235 19.04 -8.34 15.23
N LEU A 236 18.42 -7.44 14.46
CA LEU A 236 17.16 -6.79 14.83
C LEU A 236 15.93 -7.65 14.56
N THR A 237 16.06 -8.74 13.80
CA THR A 237 14.96 -9.65 13.51
C THR A 237 15.15 -11.02 14.18
N ARG A 238 14.02 -11.68 14.48
CA ARG A 238 13.98 -13.09 14.88
C ARG A 238 13.75 -14.02 13.71
N ALA A 239 13.40 -13.46 12.54
CA ALA A 239 13.20 -14.20 11.31
C ALA A 239 14.52 -14.79 10.81
N ARG A 240 14.44 -15.74 9.88
CA ARG A 240 15.61 -16.26 9.19
C ARG A 240 16.27 -15.14 8.38
N VAL A 241 17.55 -14.87 8.60
CA VAL A 241 18.32 -13.93 7.78
C VAL A 241 18.97 -14.67 6.61
N VAL A 242 18.84 -14.10 5.42
CA VAL A 242 19.54 -14.50 4.19
C VAL A 242 20.23 -13.26 3.64
N LEU A 243 21.52 -13.36 3.42
CA LEU A 243 22.29 -12.29 2.79
C LEU A 243 22.20 -12.41 1.26
N PHE A 244 22.41 -11.31 0.56
CA PHE A 244 22.55 -11.31 -0.90
C PHE A 244 23.52 -10.21 -1.32
N GLY A 245 24.19 -10.37 -2.46
CA GLY A 245 25.16 -9.40 -2.95
C GLY A 245 26.35 -10.08 -3.63
N GLU A 246 27.42 -9.32 -3.83
CA GLU A 246 28.70 -9.82 -4.36
C GLU A 246 29.71 -10.14 -3.25
N SER A 247 29.42 -9.75 -2.02
CA SER A 247 30.23 -10.06 -0.84
C SER A 247 30.43 -11.58 -0.69
N PRO A 248 31.61 -12.06 -0.23
CA PRO A 248 31.92 -13.49 -0.16
C PRO A 248 31.00 -14.35 0.70
N ASP A 249 30.28 -13.73 1.64
CA ASP A 249 29.34 -14.36 2.56
C ASP A 249 27.87 -14.04 2.25
N ALA A 250 27.60 -13.53 1.04
CA ALA A 250 26.27 -13.41 0.47
C ALA A 250 25.64 -14.78 0.17
#